data_AF-A0A521X3G8-F1
#
_entry.id   AF-A0A521X3G8-F1
#
_cell.length_a   1.000
_cell.length_b   1.000
_cell.length_c   1.000
_cell.angle_alpha   90.00
_cell.angle_beta   90.00
_cell.angle_gamma   90.00
#
_symmetry.space_group_name_H-M   'P 1'
#
loop_
_entity.id
_entity.type
_entity.pdbx_description
1 polymer ?
#
loop_
_entity_poly.entity_id
_entity_poly.type
_entity_poly.pdbx_seq_one_letter_code
_entity_poly.pdbx_strand_id
1 'polypeptide(L)' 'MGRSRQLGMFLVIGASIQMLIMLIGTLRRSYLVIALPVLVATGIVSALAFWVGWTMMNTEPELAELEEADAVPAPI' A
#
# COMPACT_ATOMS: atom_id res chain seq x y z
N MET A 1 -1.03 -18.56 -5.68
CA MET A 1 -0.82 -17.11 -5.44
C MET A 1 0.30 -16.98 -4.43
N GLY A 2 1.34 -16.19 -4.71
CA GLY A 2 2.41 -15.91 -3.76
C GLY A 2 1.85 -15.30 -2.48
N ARG A 3 2.38 -15.71 -1.32
CA ARG A 3 1.93 -15.20 0.00
C ARG A 3 2.10 -13.68 0.10
N SER A 4 3.14 -13.13 -0.52
CA SER A 4 3.44 -11.70 -0.69
C SER A 4 2.36 -10.98 -1.48
N ARG A 5 1.95 -11.51 -2.64
CA ARG A 5 0.87 -10.94 -3.45
C ARG A 5 -0.48 -10.92 -2.73
N GLN A 6 -0.77 -11.95 -1.93
CA GLN A 6 -2.01 -12.03 -1.15
C GLN A 6 -2.02 -11.02 0.01
N LEU A 7 -0.89 -10.84 0.71
CA LEU A 7 -0.72 -9.80 1.73
C LEU A 7 -0.82 -8.38 1.15
N GLY A 8 -0.21 -8.14 -0.01
CA GLY A 8 -0.31 -6.86 -0.70
C GLY A 8 -1.75 -6.49 -1.09
N MET A 9 -2.52 -7.48 -1.55
CA MET A 9 -3.95 -7.31 -1.84
C MET A 9 -4.77 -6.94 -0.58
N PHE A 10 -4.53 -7.61 0.54
CA PHE A 10 -5.20 -7.27 1.80
C PHE A 10 -4.84 -5.87 2.30
N LEU A 11 -3.57 -5.45 2.14
CA LEU A 11 -3.09 -4.12 2.47
C LEU A 11 -3.82 -3.03 1.65
N VAL A 12 -3.88 -3.21 0.33
CA VAL A 12 -4.55 -2.27 -0.58
C VAL A 12 -6.04 -2.15 -0.26
N ILE A 13 -6.73 -3.28 -0.11
CA ILE A 13 -8.17 -3.30 0.16
C ILE A 13 -8.46 -2.70 1.54
N GLY A 14 -7.71 -3.11 2.56
CA GLY A 14 -7.87 -2.64 3.94
C GLY A 14 -7.66 -1.13 4.06
N ALA A 15 -6.57 -0.60 3.49
CA ALA A 15 -6.27 0.83 3.50
C ALA A 15 -7.35 1.65 2.77
N SER A 16 -7.83 1.15 1.62
CA SER A 16 -8.85 1.84 0.83
C SER A 16 -10.19 1.93 1.57
N ILE A 17 -10.66 0.80 2.13
CA ILE A 17 -11.93 0.76 2.88
C ILE A 17 -11.85 1.61 4.15
N GLN A 18 -10.77 1.47 4.92
CA GLN A 18 -10.50 2.28 6.11
C GLN A 18 -10.60 3.77 5.79
N MET A 19 -9.95 4.21 4.71
CA MET A 19 -9.90 5.63 4.35
C MET A 19 -11.27 6.17 3.90
N LEU A 20 -12.06 5.36 3.20
CA LEU A 20 -13.44 5.71 2.83
C LEU A 20 -14.34 5.88 4.07
N ILE A 21 -14.27 4.95 5.03
CA ILE A 21 -15.05 5.03 6.28
C ILE A 21 -14.65 6.28 7.08
N MET A 22 -13.35 6.55 7.19
CA MET A 22 -12.80 7.72 7.86
C MET A 22 -13.31 9.02 7.23
N LEU A 23 -13.29 9.10 5.90
CA LEU A 23 -13.78 10.26 5.16
C LEU A 23 -15.28 10.49 5.41
N ILE A 24 -16.11 9.45 5.29
CA ILE A 24 -17.55 9.54 5.55
C ILE A 24 -17.84 9.96 7.00
N GLY A 25 -17.11 9.41 7.96
CA GLY A 25 -17.23 9.76 9.37
C GLY A 25 -16.86 11.22 9.64
N THR A 26 -15.81 11.71 8.98
CA THR A 26 -15.35 13.10 9.08
C THR A 26 -16.36 14.08 8.50
N LEU A 27 -16.99 13.77 7.36
CA LEU A 27 -18.03 14.61 6.78
C LEU A 27 -19.31 14.67 7.63
N ARG A 28 -19.67 13.60 8.35
CA ARG A 28 -20.91 13.55 9.15
C ARG A 28 -20.83 14.31 10.48
N ARG A 29 -19.65 14.55 11.04
CA ARG A 29 -19.48 15.24 12.33
C ARG A 29 -18.85 16.62 12.11
N SER A 30 -19.56 17.69 12.49
CA SER A 30 -19.10 19.09 12.45
C SER A 30 -18.01 19.41 13.50
N TYR A 31 -17.00 18.55 13.64
CA TYR A 31 -15.83 18.70 14.51
C TYR A 31 -14.54 18.77 13.68
N LEU A 32 -14.59 19.57 12.60
CA LEU A 32 -13.56 19.61 11.56
C LEU A 32 -12.16 19.97 12.09
N VAL A 33 -12.07 20.78 13.16
CA VAL A 33 -10.79 21.20 13.76
C VAL A 33 -9.96 20.02 14.27
N ILE A 34 -10.61 19.02 14.89
CA ILE A 34 -9.93 17.83 15.42
C ILE A 34 -9.91 16.71 14.37
N ALA A 35 -10.94 16.63 13.52
CA ALA A 35 -11.03 15.57 12.52
C ALA A 35 -10.01 15.72 11.39
N LEU A 36 -9.67 16.95 10.98
CA LEU A 36 -8.66 17.22 9.94
C LEU A 36 -7.27 16.62 10.25
N PRO A 37 -6.63 16.89 11.40
CA PRO A 37 -5.30 16.34 11.68
C PRO A 37 -5.31 14.81 11.75
N VAL A 38 -6.37 14.21 12.29
CA VAL A 38 -6.52 12.74 12.35
C VAL A 38 -6.72 12.18 10.94
N LEU A 39 -7.55 12.81 10.10
CA LEU A 39 -7.74 12.43 8.70
C LEU A 39 -6.44 12.50 7.91
N VAL A 40 -5.64 13.55 8.11
CA VAL A 40 -4.33 13.70 7.46
C VAL A 40 -3.37 12.60 7.92
N ALA A 41 -3.24 12.38 9.23
CA ALA A 41 -2.35 11.36 9.77
C ALA A 41 -2.73 9.95 9.29
N THR A 42 -4.00 9.59 9.38
CA THR A 42 -4.50 8.29 8.88
C THR A 42 -4.41 8.20 7.37
N GLY A 43 -4.63 9.30 6.64
CA GLY A 43 -4.46 9.35 5.18
C GLY A 43 -3.03 9.04 4.74
N ILE A 44 -2.03 9.58 5.43
CA ILE A 44 -0.62 9.28 5.18
C ILE A 44 -0.34 7.79 5.41
N VAL A 45 -0.79 7.24 6.53
CA VAL A 45 -0.61 5.80 6.83
C VAL A 45 -1.28 4.93 5.78
N SER A 46 -2.49 5.27 5.37
CA SER A 46 -3.23 4.56 4.32
C SER A 46 -2.54 4.65 2.97
N ALA A 47 -1.98 5.80 2.60
CA ALA A 47 -1.22 5.97 1.36
C ALA A 47 0.05 5.10 1.35
N LEU A 48 0.77 5.05 2.47
CA LEU A 48 1.94 4.18 2.63
C LEU A 48 1.55 2.70 2.55
N ALA A 49 0.49 2.29 3.25
CA ALA A 49 -0.03 0.92 3.20
C ALA A 49 -0.45 0.51 1.78
N PHE A 50 -1.12 1.41 1.05
CA PHE A 50 -1.48 1.22 -0.35
C PHE A 50 -0.25 1.09 -1.25
N TRP A 51 0.74 1.97 -1.10
CA TRP A 51 2.01 1.90 -1.84
C TRP A 51 2.71 0.57 -1.61
N VAL A 52 2.90 0.18 -0.34
CA VAL A 52 3.58 -1.06 0.02
C VAL A 52 2.84 -2.26 -0.56
N GLY A 53 1.52 -2.31 -0.42
CA GLY A 53 0.72 -3.39 -1.01
C GLY A 53 0.83 -3.44 -2.54
N TRP A 54 0.83 -2.28 -3.21
CA TRP A 54 1.05 -2.18 -4.64
C TRP A 54 2.43 -2.70 -5.07
N THR A 55 3.51 -2.33 -4.36
CA THR A 55 4.86 -2.83 -4.66
C THR A 55 4.97 -4.34 -4.45
N MET A 56 4.44 -4.88 -3.35
CA MET A 56 4.46 -6.33 -3.10
C MET A 56 3.72 -7.14 -4.18
N MET A 57 2.73 -6.55 -4.84
CA MET A 57 2.00 -7.20 -5.93
C MET A 57 2.71 -7.12 -7.28
N ASN A 58 3.57 -6.12 -7.50
CA ASN A 58 4.18 -5.82 -8.80
C ASN A 58 5.69 -6.10 -8.87
N THR A 59 6.40 -6.24 -7.75
CA THR A 59 7.86 -6.41 -7.70
C THR A 59 8.33 -7.87 -7.72
N GLU A 60 7.47 -8.87 -7.39
CA GLU A 60 7.83 -10.30 -7.53
C GLU A 60 8.41 -10.71 -8.90
N PRO A 61 7.83 -10.32 -10.05
CA PRO A 61 8.40 -10.66 -11.37
C PRO A 61 9.71 -9.93 -11.67
N GLU A 62 9.87 -8.69 -11.22
CA GLU A 62 11.06 -7.87 -11.45
C GLU A 62 12.27 -8.40 -10.66
N LEU A 63 12.06 -8.83 -9.42
CA LEU A 63 13.10 -9.46 -8.60
C LEU A 63 13.62 -10.76 -9.22
N ALA A 64 12.74 -11.59 -9.77
CA ALA A 64 13.14 -12.84 -10.42
C ALA A 64 13.99 -12.60 -11.68
N GLU A 65 13.65 -11.57 -12.47
CA GLU A 65 14.40 -11.19 -13.66
C GLU A 65 15.80 -10.61 -13.31
N LEU A 66 15.89 -9.85 -12.22
CA LEU A 66 17.16 -9.33 -11.71
C LEU A 66 18.07 -10.41 -11.11
N GLU A 67 17.50 -11.37 -10.36
CA GLU A 67 18.25 -12.53 -9.85
C GLU A 67 18.82 -13.39 -10.99
N GLU A 68 18.08 -13.55 -12.09
CA GLU A 68 18.54 -14.28 -13.27
C GLU A 68 19.62 -13.51 -14.05
N ALA A 69 19.53 -12.17 -14.11
CA ALA A 69 20.55 -11.33 -14.73
C ALA A 69 21.88 -11.31 -13.94
N ASP A 70 21.84 -11.30 -12.60
CA ASP A 70 23.04 -11.39 -11.74
C ASP A 70 23.64 -12.81 -11.70
N ALA A 71 22.83 -13.85 -11.96
CA ALA A 71 23.28 -15.24 -12.00
C ALA A 71 24.04 -15.61 -13.29
N VAL A 72 23.90 -14.83 -14.37
CA VAL A 72 24.68 -15.01 -15.60
C VAL A 72 26.03 -14.29 -15.43
N PRO A 73 27.15 -15.02 -15.26
CA PRO A 73 28.45 -14.37 -15.12
C PRO A 73 28.76 -13.54 -16.37
N ALA A 74 29.12 -12.27 -16.15
CA ALA A 74 29.48 -11.35 -17.23
C ALA A 74 30.52 -12.01 -18.16
N PRO A 75 30.34 -11.96 -19.49
CA PRO A 75 31.34 -12.47 -20.40
C PRO A 75 32.62 -11.66 -20.19
N ILE A 76 33.66 -12.32 -19.66
CA ILE A 76 35.03 -11.83 -19.61
C ILE A 76 35.60 -11.59 -21.01
#